data_AF-A0A1G3ICG0-F1
#
_entry.id   AF-A0A1G3ICG0-F1
#
_cell.length_a   1.000
_cell.length_b   1.000
_cell.length_c   1.000
_cell.angle_alpha   90.00
_cell.angle_beta   90.00
_cell.angle_gamma   90.00
#
_symmetry.space_group_name_H-M   'P 1'
#
loop_
_entity.id
_entity.type
_entity.pdbx_description
1 polymer ?
#
loop_
_entity_poly.entity_id
_entity_poly.type
_entity_poly.pdbx_seq_one_letter_code
_entity_poly.pdbx_strand_id
1 'polypeptide(L)'
;MRAPMKCSRERWPVLVELKLDGKLLYRETLKPVGITGDGQSSFYENFKAPAGRHTMSLGIIDDGGDEKFNYFLEKEITLEPVQVMVFSFDTVTGAVYVK
;
A
#
# COMPACT_ATOMS: atom_id res chain seq x y z
N MET A 1 31.24 24.49 18.68
CA MET A 1 31.16 23.37 17.71
C MET A 1 29.82 22.68 17.94
N ARG A 2 28.86 22.82 17.02
CA ARG A 2 27.52 22.21 17.15
C ARG A 2 27.59 20.80 16.55
N ALA A 3 27.24 19.78 17.33
CA ALA A 3 27.17 18.41 16.82
C ALA A 3 26.11 18.34 15.70
N PRO A 4 26.39 17.69 14.55
CA PRO A 4 25.36 17.46 13.56
C PRO A 4 24.35 16.48 14.16
N MET A 5 23.15 16.97 14.47
CA MET A 5 22.01 16.08 14.70
C MET A 5 21.80 15.29 13.41
N LYS A 6 22.14 13.99 13.43
CA LYS A 6 21.60 13.02 12.48
C LYS A 6 20.09 13.01 12.71
N CYS A 7 19.37 13.89 12.01
CA CYS A 7 17.96 13.68 11.80
C CYS A 7 17.91 12.43 10.91
N SER A 8 17.53 11.27 11.47
CA SER A 8 17.25 10.08 10.65
C SER A 8 16.09 10.46 9.76
N ARG A 9 16.42 10.89 8.54
CA ARG A 9 15.47 11.07 7.45
C ARG A 9 15.14 9.68 6.88
N GLU A 10 14.91 8.71 7.76
CA GLU A 10 14.43 7.40 7.35
C GLU A 10 12.92 7.46 7.46
N ARG A 11 12.24 7.18 6.35
CA ARG A 11 10.79 6.97 6.39
C ARG A 11 10.49 5.71 7.19
N TRP A 12 9.34 5.70 7.85
CA TRP A 12 8.86 4.49 8.50
C TRP A 12 8.61 3.40 7.45
N PRO A 13 8.81 2.12 7.80
CA PRO A 13 8.44 1.03 6.92
C PRO A 13 6.93 1.03 6.71
N VAL A 14 6.50 0.90 5.45
CA VAL A 14 5.09 0.94 5.06
C VAL A 14 4.54 -0.48 5.08
N LEU A 15 3.55 -0.77 5.92
CA LEU A 15 2.82 -2.03 5.86
C LEU A 15 1.62 -1.87 4.93
N VAL A 16 1.56 -2.71 3.89
CA VAL A 16 0.43 -2.76 2.97
C VAL A 16 -0.32 -4.05 3.19
N GLU A 17 -1.62 -3.96 3.35
CA GLU A 17 -2.55 -5.08 3.46
C GLU A 17 -3.64 -4.98 2.39
N LEU A 18 -3.74 -6.00 1.54
CA LEU A 18 -4.80 -6.15 0.55
C LEU A 18 -5.67 -7.36 0.87
N LYS A 19 -6.98 -7.12 0.94
CA LYS A 19 -8.02 -8.14 1.07
C LYS A 19 -8.96 -8.09 -0.13
N LEU A 20 -9.39 -9.26 -0.57
CA LEU A 20 -10.44 -9.45 -1.58
C LEU A 20 -11.49 -10.41 -1.03
N ASP A 21 -12.74 -9.99 -1.00
CA ASP A 21 -13.87 -10.69 -0.37
C ASP A 21 -13.60 -11.08 1.09
N GLY A 22 -12.92 -10.19 1.81
CA GLY A 22 -12.48 -10.44 3.20
C GLY A 22 -11.31 -11.42 3.34
N LYS A 23 -10.83 -12.04 2.25
CA LYS A 23 -9.66 -12.91 2.26
C LYS A 23 -8.38 -12.10 2.05
N LEU A 24 -7.39 -12.29 2.92
CA LEU A 24 -6.08 -11.68 2.78
C LEU A 24 -5.39 -12.20 1.50
N LEU A 25 -5.16 -11.30 0.54
CA LEU A 25 -4.41 -11.60 -0.68
C LEU A 25 -2.94 -11.24 -0.54
N TYR A 26 -2.64 -10.13 0.13
CA TYR A 26 -1.29 -9.63 0.29
C TYR A 26 -1.12 -8.92 1.61
N ARG A 27 0.01 -9.16 2.27
CA ARG A 27 0.45 -8.38 3.42
C ARG A 27 1.96 -8.33 3.39
N GLU A 28 2.52 -7.15 3.18
CA GLU A 28 3.97 -6.97 3.19
C GLU A 28 4.36 -5.65 3.82
N THR A 29 5.49 -5.69 4.54
CA THR A 29 6.14 -4.50 5.08
C THR A 29 7.22 -4.05 4.10
N LEU A 30 6.90 -3.03 3.33
CA LEU A 30 7.78 -2.40 2.35
C LEU A 30 8.73 -1.43 3.06
N LYS A 31 10.01 -1.75 3.07
CA LYS A 31 11.05 -0.83 3.53
C LYS A 31 11.21 0.28 2.50
N PRO A 32 11.39 1.55 2.91
CA PRO A 32 11.64 2.63 1.98
C PRO A 32 12.90 2.33 1.16
N VAL A 33 12.78 2.47 -0.16
CA VAL A 33 13.88 2.25 -1.10
C VAL A 33 14.77 3.51 -1.19
N GLY A 34 16.02 3.36 -1.63
CA GLY A 34 16.94 4.48 -1.86
C GLY A 34 18.13 4.52 -0.90
N ILE A 35 19.23 5.15 -1.34
CA ILE A 35 20.55 5.14 -0.67
C ILE A 35 20.50 5.77 0.74
N THR A 36 19.50 6.62 1.01
CA THR A 36 19.27 7.27 2.30
C THR A 36 18.00 6.81 3.05
N GLY A 37 17.25 5.83 2.53
CA GLY A 37 16.01 5.36 3.19
C GLY A 37 14.82 6.34 3.12
N ASP A 38 14.86 7.29 2.18
CA ASP A 38 13.85 8.35 1.97
C ASP A 38 12.89 8.08 0.80
N GLY A 39 13.14 7.06 -0.03
CA GLY A 39 12.42 6.88 -1.29
C GLY A 39 11.00 6.36 -1.11
N GLN A 40 10.20 6.53 -2.17
CA GLN A 40 8.83 6.03 -2.20
C GLN A 40 8.83 4.49 -2.23
N SER A 41 8.17 3.87 -1.24
CA SER A 41 7.89 2.44 -1.29
C SER A 41 6.97 2.14 -2.47
N SER A 42 7.48 1.41 -3.46
CA SER A 42 6.71 0.96 -4.63
C SER A 42 6.67 -0.55 -4.63
N PHE A 43 5.48 -1.13 -4.70
CA PHE A 43 5.29 -2.56 -4.91
C PHE A 43 4.42 -2.77 -6.14
N TYR A 44 4.70 -3.83 -6.89
CA TYR A 44 3.90 -4.24 -8.02
C TYR A 44 3.73 -5.74 -7.93
N GLU A 45 2.52 -6.16 -7.55
CA GLU A 45 2.16 -7.56 -7.36
C GLU A 45 0.90 -7.87 -8.18
N ASN A 46 0.89 -9.06 -8.80
CA ASN A 46 -0.24 -9.52 -9.60
C ASN A 46 -0.93 -10.69 -8.90
N PHE A 47 -2.22 -10.53 -8.61
CA PHE A 47 -3.03 -11.58 -8.01
C PHE A 47 -4.03 -12.12 -9.03
N LYS A 48 -4.20 -13.44 -9.10
CA LYS A 48 -5.28 -14.06 -9.86
C LYS A 48 -6.56 -13.99 -9.02
N ALA A 49 -7.56 -13.29 -9.52
CA ALA A 49 -8.90 -13.23 -8.93
C ALA A 49 -9.92 -13.88 -9.89
N PRO A 50 -10.97 -14.54 -9.36
CA PRO A 50 -12.07 -15.01 -10.21
C PRO A 50 -12.78 -13.82 -10.87
N ALA A 51 -13.46 -14.09 -11.99
CA ALA A 51 -14.33 -13.08 -12.60
C ALA A 51 -15.62 -12.95 -11.79
N GLY A 52 -16.11 -11.72 -11.63
CA GLY A 52 -17.30 -11.43 -10.86
C GLY A 52 -17.18 -10.16 -10.03
N ARG A 53 -18.13 -10.00 -9.11
CA ARG A 53 -18.15 -8.89 -8.15
C ARG A 53 -17.33 -9.27 -6.94
N HIS A 54 -16.42 -8.38 -6.56
CA HIS A 54 -15.53 -8.56 -5.43
C HIS A 54 -15.51 -7.32 -4.54
N THR A 55 -15.43 -7.53 -3.24
CA THR A 55 -15.19 -6.45 -2.28
C THR A 55 -13.70 -6.38 -2.00
N MET A 56 -13.05 -5.30 -2.43
CA MET A 56 -11.63 -5.07 -2.16
C MET A 56 -11.46 -4.15 -0.97
N SER A 57 -10.58 -4.52 -0.03
CA SER A 57 -10.15 -3.64 1.06
C SER A 57 -8.63 -3.49 1.03
N LEU A 58 -8.12 -2.26 0.96
CA LEU A 58 -6.70 -1.91 1.00
C LEU A 58 -6.44 -1.08 2.26
N GLY A 59 -5.58 -1.59 3.13
CA GLY A 59 -5.08 -0.91 4.31
C GLY A 59 -3.59 -0.60 4.15
N ILE A 60 -3.18 0.63 4.48
CA ILE A 60 -1.77 1.05 4.47
C ILE A 60 -1.46 1.67 5.82
N ILE A 61 -0.38 1.20 6.43
CA ILE A 61 0.22 1.75 7.65
C ILE A 61 1.54 2.41 7.25
N ASP A 62 1.69 3.70 7.53
CA ASP A 62 2.90 4.50 7.23
C ASP A 62 3.43 5.20 8.50
N ASP A 63 3.05 4.71 9.68
CA ASP A 63 3.60 5.15 10.95
C ASP A 63 4.20 3.99 11.76
N GLY A 64 5.15 4.32 12.62
CA GLY A 64 5.86 3.35 13.45
C GLY A 64 5.15 2.95 14.74
N GLY A 65 3.91 3.39 14.98
CA GLY A 65 3.31 3.45 16.31
C GLY A 65 2.08 2.58 16.53
N ASP A 66 1.18 2.46 15.56
CA ASP A 66 -0.09 1.78 15.78
C ASP A 66 -0.40 0.80 14.63
N GLU A 67 -0.86 -0.42 14.96
CA GLU A 67 -1.42 -1.40 14.00
C GLU A 67 -2.75 -0.91 13.37
N LYS A 68 -2.93 0.41 13.22
CA LYS A 68 -4.08 1.07 12.63
C LYS A 68 -3.73 1.50 11.22
N PHE A 69 -4.64 1.24 10.28
CA PHE A 69 -4.48 1.70 8.90
C PHE A 69 -4.57 3.23 8.84
N ASN A 70 -3.45 3.89 8.53
CA ASN A 70 -3.40 5.33 8.23
C ASN A 70 -4.26 5.65 7.01
N TYR A 71 -4.24 4.75 6.02
CA TYR A 71 -5.08 4.83 4.83
C TYR A 71 -5.87 3.54 4.69
N PHE A 72 -7.18 3.66 4.62
CA PHE A 72 -8.07 2.55 4.40
C PHE A 72 -9.00 2.87 3.23
N LEU A 73 -9.07 1.96 2.27
CA LEU A 73 -10.01 2.00 1.17
C LEU A 73 -10.77 0.69 1.13
N GLU A 74 -12.09 0.75 1.13
CA GLU A 74 -12.94 -0.36 0.73
C GLU A 74 -13.72 0.01 -0.52
N LYS A 75 -13.70 -0.87 -1.52
CA LYS A 75 -14.34 -0.63 -2.80
C LYS A 75 -14.86 -1.93 -3.41
N GLU A 76 -16.10 -1.90 -3.89
CA GLU A 76 -16.65 -2.98 -4.71
C GLU A 76 -16.15 -2.82 -6.15
N ILE A 77 -15.55 -3.87 -6.68
CA ILE A 77 -15.06 -3.94 -8.07
C ILE A 77 -15.76 -5.09 -8.80
N THR A 78 -15.96 -4.93 -10.10
CA THR A 78 -16.41 -6.04 -10.96
C THR A 78 -15.27 -6.36 -11.93
N LEU A 79 -14.77 -7.59 -11.86
CA LEU A 79 -13.71 -8.10 -12.71
C LEU A 79 -14.34 -8.94 -13.83
N GLU A 80 -14.17 -8.51 -15.07
CA GLU A 80 -14.51 -9.30 -16.25
C GLU A 80 -13.44 -10.38 -16.49
N PRO A 81 -13.80 -11.51 -17.15
CA PRO A 81 -12.83 -12.54 -17.50
C PRO A 81 -11.66 -11.98 -18.30
N VAL A 82 -10.42 -12.32 -17.90
CA VAL A 82 -9.17 -11.87 -18.55
C VAL A 82 -8.90 -10.35 -18.38
N GLN A 83 -9.70 -9.64 -17.59
CA GLN A 83 -9.45 -8.24 -17.27
C GLN A 83 -8.27 -8.09 -16.32
N VAL A 84 -7.36 -7.16 -16.64
CA VAL A 84 -6.31 -6.69 -15.73
C VAL A 84 -6.79 -5.37 -15.15
N MET A 85 -6.93 -5.32 -13.83
CA MET A 85 -7.28 -4.10 -13.10
C MET A 85 -6.06 -3.63 -12.33
N VAL A 86 -5.72 -2.35 -12.47
CA VAL A 86 -4.55 -1.77 -11.83
C VAL A 86 -4.98 -0.85 -10.70
N PHE A 87 -4.46 -1.11 -9.51
CA PHE A 87 -4.64 -0.25 -8.35
C PHE A 87 -3.38 0.58 -8.16
N SER A 88 -3.55 1.89 -8.06
CA SER A 88 -2.46 2.84 -7.81
C SER A 88 -2.80 3.66 -6.57
N PHE A 89 -1.84 3.77 -5.64
CA PHE A 89 -1.97 4.62 -4.47
C PHE A 89 -1.13 5.88 -4.65
N ASP A 90 -1.75 7.04 -4.49
CA ASP A 90 -1.06 8.33 -4.50
C ASP A 90 -0.77 8.77 -3.05
N THR A 91 0.52 8.86 -2.71
CA THR A 91 0.97 9.22 -1.36
C THR A 91 0.75 10.70 -1.01
N VAL A 92 0.51 11.56 -2.01
CA VAL A 92 0.31 13.01 -1.82
C VAL A 92 -1.15 13.31 -1.50
N THR A 93 -2.08 12.66 -2.20
CA THR A 93 -3.52 12.85 -1.99
C THR A 93 -4.11 11.82 -1.02
N GLY A 94 -3.41 10.72 -0.75
CA GLY A 94 -3.93 9.59 0.01
C GLY A 94 -5.04 8.84 -0.73
N ALA A 95 -5.18 9.07 -2.03
CA ALA A 95 -6.24 8.48 -2.84
C ALA A 95 -5.75 7.22 -3.56
N VAL A 96 -6.62 6.21 -3.57
CA VAL A 96 -6.43 5.01 -4.38
C VAL A 96 -7.24 5.15 -5.66
N TYR A 97 -6.55 5.03 -6.79
CA TYR A 97 -7.14 5.06 -8.12
C TYR A 97 -7.19 3.64 -8.68
N VAL A 98 -8.27 3.36 -9.38
CA VAL A 98 -8.49 2.11 -10.11
C VAL A 98 -8.50 2.46 -11.57
N LYS A 99 -7.68 1.77 -12.37
CA LYS A 99 -7.64 1.92 -13.82
C LYS A 99 -7.86 0.57 -14.51
#